data_AF-A0A2N0KVJ1-F1
#
_entry.id   AF-A0A2N0KVJ1-F1
#
_cell.length_a   1.000
_cell.length_b   1.000
_cell.length_c   1.000
_cell.angle_alpha   90.00
_cell.angle_beta   90.00
_cell.angle_gamma   90.00
#
_symmetry.space_group_name_H-M   'P 1'
#
loop_
_entity.id
_entity.type
_entity.pdbx_description
1 polymer ?
#
loop_
_entity_poly.entity_id
_entity_poly.type
_entity_poly.pdbx_seq_one_letter_code
_entity_poly.pdbx_strand_id
1 'polypeptide(L)' 'MKTLKCDLCEVTAEGETFEAWMEALKPHYGTAHADVMSDSSKTKEDMENWMAENKARFESV' A
#
# COMPACT_ATOMS: atom_id res chain seq x y z
N MET A 1 0.04 -17.01 -3.12
CA MET A 1 -0.90 -15.89 -2.94
C MET A 1 -0.90 -15.50 -1.48
N LYS A 2 -0.68 -14.21 -1.18
CA LYS A 2 -0.67 -13.66 0.18
C LYS A 2 -1.81 -12.65 0.32
N THR A 3 -2.35 -12.56 1.53
CA THR A 3 -3.40 -11.60 1.90
C THR A 3 -2.83 -10.68 2.96
N LEU A 4 -2.79 -9.37 2.68
CA LEU A 4 -2.25 -8.37 3.60
C LEU A 4 -3.20 -7.20 3.75
N LYS A 5 -3.36 -6.75 4.99
CA LYS A 5 -4.16 -5.59 5.40
C LYS A 5 -3.45 -4.28 5.01
N CYS A 6 -4.24 -3.29 4.59
CA CYS A 6 -3.84 -1.90 4.44
C CYS A 6 -3.07 -1.43 5.70
N ASP A 7 -2.04 -0.60 5.54
CA ASP A 7 -1.32 0.02 6.67
C ASP A 7 -2.19 1.01 7.47
N LEU A 8 -3.23 1.57 6.86
CA LEU A 8 -4.04 2.63 7.47
C LEU A 8 -5.40 2.15 8.01
N CYS A 9 -5.90 1.00 7.55
CA CYS A 9 -7.22 0.51 7.95
C CYS A 9 -7.38 -1.01 7.81
N GLU A 10 -8.58 -1.55 8.05
CA GLU A 10 -8.87 -3.00 8.10
C GLU A 10 -9.07 -3.69 6.76
N VAL A 11 -9.12 -2.95 5.66
CA VAL A 11 -9.29 -3.53 4.33
C VAL A 11 -8.09 -4.39 3.97
N THR A 12 -8.35 -5.59 3.46
CA THR A 12 -7.33 -6.52 2.97
C THR A 12 -7.30 -6.52 1.44
N ALA A 13 -6.10 -6.69 0.89
CA ALA A 13 -5.89 -6.98 -0.52
C ALA A 13 -5.08 -8.27 -0.66
N GLU A 14 -5.22 -8.92 -1.81
CA GLU A 14 -4.57 -10.19 -2.13
C GLU A 14 -3.67 -10.03 -3.35
N GLY A 15 -2.56 -10.75 -3.36
CA GLY A 15 -1.65 -10.75 -4.51
C GLY A 15 -0.69 -11.93 -4.49
N GLU A 16 -0.27 -12.36 -5.69
CA GLU A 16 0.76 -13.38 -5.84
C GLU A 16 2.18 -12.81 -5.67
N THR A 17 2.38 -11.56 -6.10
CA THR A 17 3.60 -10.78 -5.89
C THR A 17 3.27 -9.48 -5.16
N PHE A 18 4.31 -8.77 -4.70
CA PHE A 18 4.13 -7.45 -4.09
C PHE A 18 3.51 -6.45 -5.08
N GLU A 19 3.92 -6.47 -6.35
CA GLU A 19 3.33 -5.59 -7.37
C GLU A 19 1.85 -5.92 -7.61
N ALA A 20 1.49 -7.21 -7.68
CA ALA A 20 0.09 -7.62 -7.85
C ALA A 20 -0.78 -7.19 -6.65
N TRP A 21 -0.25 -7.32 -5.43
CA TRP A 21 -0.92 -6.84 -4.21
C TRP A 21 -1.05 -5.31 -4.19
N MET A 22 -0.02 -4.58 -4.58
CA MET A 22 -0.03 -3.13 -4.69
C MET A 22 -1.09 -2.63 -5.68
N GLU A 23 -1.17 -3.24 -6.87
CA GLU A 23 -2.20 -2.90 -7.86
C GLU A 23 -3.61 -3.25 -7.38
N ALA A 24 -3.78 -4.33 -6.59
CA ALA A 24 -5.05 -4.65 -5.95
C ALA A 24 -5.43 -3.68 -4.83
N LEU A 25 -4.45 -3.16 -4.09
CA LEU A 25 -4.67 -2.22 -2.97
C LEU A 25 -4.88 -0.77 -3.44
N LYS A 26 -4.29 -0.38 -4.57
CA LYS A 26 -4.30 0.98 -5.10
C LYS A 26 -5.70 1.60 -5.30
N PRO A 27 -6.73 0.90 -5.81
CA PRO A 27 -8.09 1.45 -5.89
C PRO A 27 -8.67 1.82 -4.52
N HIS A 28 -8.32 1.06 -3.47
CA HIS A 28 -8.73 1.36 -2.10
C HIS A 28 -8.07 2.65 -1.61
N TYR A 29 -6.77 2.83 -1.84
CA TYR A 29 -6.08 4.09 -1.54
C TYR A 29 -6.67 5.29 -2.27
N GLY A 30 -6.98 5.14 -3.56
CA GLY A 30 -7.56 6.22 -4.37
C GLY A 30 -8.98 6.63 -3.97
N THR A 31 -9.68 5.85 -3.13
CA THR A 31 -11.06 6.11 -2.72
C THR A 31 -11.19 6.41 -1.22
N ALA A 32 -10.63 5.55 -0.37
CA ALA A 32 -10.74 5.65 1.08
C ALA A 32 -9.61 6.47 1.73
N HIS A 33 -8.47 6.60 1.05
CA HIS A 33 -7.28 7.34 1.51
C HIS A 33 -6.81 8.35 0.46
N ALA A 34 -7.76 8.97 -0.26
CA ALA A 34 -7.48 9.93 -1.32
C ALA A 34 -6.72 11.17 -0.80
N ASP A 35 -6.90 11.49 0.48
CA ASP A 35 -6.14 12.51 1.21
C ASP A 35 -4.64 12.16 1.25
N VAL A 36 -4.28 10.90 1.52
CA VAL A 36 -2.89 10.45 1.51
C VAL A 36 -2.29 10.54 0.10
N MET A 37 -3.08 10.18 -0.92
CA MET A 37 -2.64 10.24 -2.32
C MET A 37 -2.49 11.68 -2.86
N SER A 38 -3.14 12.66 -2.22
CA SER A 38 -3.14 14.07 -2.63
C SER A 38 -2.34 14.99 -1.70
N ASP A 39 -1.75 14.44 -0.63
CA ASP A 39 -0.97 15.18 0.34
C ASP A 39 0.33 15.73 -0.29
N SER A 40 0.31 17.02 -0.60
CA SER A 40 1.45 17.74 -1.19
C SER A 40 2.65 17.90 -0.26
N SER A 41 2.52 17.57 1.04
CA SER A 41 3.65 17.56 1.96
C SER A 41 4.54 16.33 1.81
N LYS A 42 4.03 15.26 1.18
CA LYS A 42 4.79 14.03 0.96
C LYS A 42 5.86 14.23 -0.10
N THR A 43 7.07 13.87 0.29
CA THR A 43 8.24 13.90 -0.59
C THR A 43 8.38 12.57 -1.35
N LYS A 44 9.27 12.56 -2.34
CA LYS A 44 9.65 11.31 -3.02
C LYS A 44 10.26 10.29 -2.06
N GLU A 45 11.02 10.75 -1.05
CA GLU A 45 11.62 9.90 -0.03
C GLU A 45 10.54 9.23 0.83
N ASP A 46 9.49 9.96 1.22
CA ASP A 46 8.35 9.39 1.96
C ASP A 46 7.67 8.28 1.15
N MET A 47 7.51 8.48 -0.16
CA MET A 47 6.93 7.48 -1.06
C MET A 47 7.83 6.25 -1.19
N GLU A 48 9.15 6.42 -1.27
CA GLU A 48 10.12 5.32 -1.32
C GLU A 48 10.15 4.52 -0.02
N ASN A 49 10.12 5.20 1.13
CA ASN A 49 10.02 4.57 2.45
C ASN A 49 8.72 3.78 2.58
N TRP A 50 7.58 4.36 2.21
CA TRP A 50 6.30 3.68 2.23
C TRP A 50 6.29 2.42 1.36
N MET A 51 6.89 2.48 0.16
CA MET A 51 7.04 1.31 -0.72
C MET A 51 7.91 0.22 -0.08
N ALA A 52 9.04 0.60 0.54
CA ALA A 52 9.95 -0.34 1.19
C ALA A 52 9.32 -1.02 2.41
N GLU A 53 8.63 -0.26 3.26
CA GLU A 53 7.91 -0.77 4.42
C GLU A 53 6.79 -1.73 4.02
N ASN A 54 5.97 -1.36 3.03
CA ASN A 54 4.91 -2.23 2.54
C ASN A 54 5.45 -3.50 1.89
N LYS A 55 6.58 -3.42 1.19
CA LYS A 55 7.24 -4.60 0.64
C LYS A 55 7.71 -5.54 1.74
N ALA A 56 8.37 -5.01 2.78
CA ALA A 56 8.79 -5.81 3.93
C ALA A 56 7.61 -6.46 4.67
N ARG A 57 6.50 -5.73 4.81
CA ARG A 57 5.23 -6.25 5.37
C ARG A 57 4.70 -7.41 4.53
N PHE A 58 4.64 -7.25 3.20
CA PHE A 58 4.17 -8.29 2.29
C PHE A 58 5.06 -9.53 2.29
N GLU A 59 6.37 -9.35 2.35
CA GLU A 59 7.33 -10.45 2.44
C GLU A 59 7.21 -11.23 3.76
N SER A 60 6.80 -10.57 4.84
CA SER A 60 6.65 -11.14 6.18
C SER A 60 5.30 -11.83 6.45
N VAL A 61 4.34 -11.75 5.52
CA VAL A 61 3.08 -12.51 5.53
C VAL A 61 3.29 -13.93 5.02
#